data_AF-L5KHU0-F1
#
_entry.id   AF-L5KHU0-F1
#
_cell.length_a   1.000
_cell.length_b   1.000
_cell.length_c   1.000
_cell.angle_alpha   90.00
_cell.angle_beta   90.00
_cell.angle_gamma   90.00
#
_symmetry.space_group_name_H-M   'P 1'
#
loop_
_entity.id
_entity.type
_entity.pdbx_description
1 polymer ?
#
loop_
_entity_poly.entity_id
_entity_poly.type
_entity_poly.pdbx_seq_one_letter_code
_entity_poly.pdbx_strand_id
1 'polypeptide(L)'
;MPDLAPCQIPDAHLRGYALWPEQGPPQLVQPDGPGIQNADFLLYVRVAHTSKCHREPSVIAYAACCQLDSEDRPLAGTIVYCAQHLTSPSLSHSDIIMATLHELLHALGFSGQLFKKWRDCPSGPSVRENCSTRQQVTRRDEWGQLLLTTPTVSHRLAKHLGVLGVSLGVPLEEEGSIMTATFNGAQRTRLDPITLAAFKDSGWYQVNYSAAEELLWGQGSGLEFGLVTTCGTGSSDFFCTGSGLGCHYLHLDKGRCSSDPMLEGCRMYKPLANRSECWKKENGFLPGAENPHGEIYHSQSRCFLANLTSQLLPGDKARQRSHIPHLKEAELTGRCYLHQCTERGAYKVQVEGSPWASCLPGSAIQIPGYYGLLFCPRGRLCQTNEDTDAATSPPVNLSTQDLLFQLCLGLAGAPGHSLGKEEREEFTEAVLQALVSRGGVESPSITASLVFSVRMWKSPGCQGPSVGMLHRALTLTLQKQPLEVYYGGASFTTEYSK
;
A
#
# COMPACT_ATOMS: atom_id res chain seq x y z
N MET A 1 26.93 -5.13 27.21
CA MET A 1 25.92 -6.18 26.90
C MET A 1 26.02 -7.25 27.97
N PRO A 2 25.24 -7.15 29.04
CA PRO A 2 24.62 -8.38 29.55
C PRO A 2 23.24 -8.09 30.14
N ASP A 3 22.24 -8.82 29.66
CA ASP A 3 21.02 -9.21 30.38
C ASP A 3 19.96 -9.50 29.33
N LEU A 4 19.93 -10.76 28.92
CA LEU A 4 18.80 -11.50 28.34
C LEU A 4 19.35 -12.87 27.97
N ALA A 5 18.76 -13.94 28.52
CA ALA A 5 18.91 -15.26 27.92
C ALA A 5 18.55 -15.12 26.43
N PRO A 6 19.40 -15.52 25.47
CA PRO A 6 19.09 -15.45 24.04
C PRO A 6 17.83 -16.27 23.73
N CYS A 7 17.15 -15.99 22.62
CA CYS A 7 16.17 -16.93 22.10
C CYS A 7 16.89 -18.28 21.93
N GLN A 8 16.42 -19.32 22.61
CA GLN A 8 17.10 -20.61 22.59
C GLN A 8 16.85 -21.24 21.21
N ILE A 9 17.86 -21.17 20.35
CA ILE A 9 17.84 -21.79 19.03
C ILE A 9 18.12 -23.29 19.24
N PRO A 10 17.27 -24.21 18.72
CA PRO A 10 17.54 -25.64 18.82
C PRO A 10 18.87 -26.01 18.18
N ASP A 11 19.65 -26.89 18.84
CA ASP A 11 20.94 -27.38 18.32
C ASP A 11 20.80 -27.96 16.91
N ALA A 12 19.64 -28.53 16.59
CA ALA A 12 19.34 -29.08 15.27
C ALA A 12 19.42 -28.03 14.14
N HIS A 13 19.28 -26.74 14.45
CA HIS A 13 19.30 -25.66 13.47
C HIS A 13 20.67 -24.97 13.38
N LEU A 14 21.59 -25.28 14.31
CA LEU A 14 22.87 -24.59 14.42
C LEU A 14 23.89 -25.15 13.43
N ARG A 15 24.68 -24.25 12.85
CA ARG A 15 25.93 -24.63 12.21
C ARG A 15 26.95 -24.96 13.29
N GLY A 16 27.62 -26.08 13.13
CA GLY A 16 28.67 -26.53 14.02
C GLY A 16 29.87 -25.59 14.02
N TYR A 17 30.75 -25.76 14.99
CA TYR A 17 32.02 -25.04 15.04
C TYR A 17 33.13 -25.89 15.63
N ALA A 18 34.34 -25.57 15.19
CA ALA A 18 35.57 -26.19 15.66
C ALA A 18 36.53 -25.11 16.16
N LEU A 19 37.34 -25.45 17.16
CA LEU A 19 38.40 -24.59 17.67
C LEU A 19 39.73 -25.03 17.05
N TRP A 20 40.52 -24.07 16.57
CA TRP A 20 41.89 -24.32 16.14
C TRP A 20 42.84 -24.13 17.31
N PRO A 21 43.47 -25.20 17.83
CA PRO A 21 44.55 -25.05 18.81
C PRO A 21 45.81 -24.47 18.15
N GLU A 22 46.75 -23.94 18.95
CA GLU A 22 48.03 -23.39 18.45
C GLU A 22 48.85 -24.41 17.65
N GLN A 23 48.70 -25.70 17.96
CA GLN A 23 49.31 -26.79 17.21
C GLN A 23 48.29 -27.93 17.03
N GLY A 24 48.16 -28.43 15.81
CA GLY A 24 47.32 -29.58 15.49
C GLY A 24 46.07 -29.25 14.65
N PRO A 25 45.29 -30.29 14.30
CA PRO A 25 44.06 -30.12 13.51
C PRO A 25 42.94 -29.45 14.34
N PRO A 26 41.93 -28.86 13.68
CA PRO A 26 40.76 -28.31 14.36
C PRO A 26 40.07 -29.36 15.23
N GLN A 27 39.73 -28.97 16.46
CA GLN A 27 38.94 -29.77 17.37
C GLN A 27 37.47 -29.40 17.22
N LEU A 28 36.65 -30.33 16.73
CA LEU A 28 35.20 -30.16 16.64
C LEU A 28 34.62 -30.00 18.05
N VAL A 29 33.93 -28.88 18.30
CA VAL A 29 33.24 -28.62 19.57
C VAL A 29 31.77 -28.98 19.45
N GLN A 30 31.14 -28.55 18.36
CA GLN A 30 29.74 -28.84 18.07
C GLN A 30 29.63 -29.25 16.59
N PRO A 31 29.08 -30.44 16.27
CA PRO A 31 28.80 -30.82 14.90
C PRO A 31 27.67 -29.95 14.32
N ASP A 32 27.56 -29.91 13.00
CA ASP A 32 26.40 -29.34 12.34
C ASP A 32 25.11 -30.06 12.76
N GLY A 33 24.09 -29.28 13.09
CA GLY A 33 22.74 -29.82 13.23
C GLY A 33 22.21 -30.33 11.88
N PRO A 34 21.24 -31.27 11.88
CA PRO A 34 20.63 -31.78 10.65
C PRO A 34 19.89 -30.70 9.81
N GLY A 35 19.67 -29.51 10.37
CA GLY A 35 18.90 -28.45 9.73
C GLY A 35 17.40 -28.76 9.68
N ILE A 36 16.67 -27.93 8.93
CA ILE A 36 15.24 -28.10 8.67
C ILE A 36 15.04 -28.33 7.18
N GLN A 37 14.37 -29.43 6.83
CA GLN A 37 14.04 -29.76 5.44
C GLN A 37 12.82 -28.95 4.97
N ASN A 38 12.76 -28.66 3.66
CA ASN A 38 11.64 -27.97 3.01
C ASN A 38 11.29 -26.61 3.66
N ALA A 39 12.31 -25.85 4.08
CA ALA A 39 12.13 -24.51 4.64
C ALA A 39 13.08 -23.52 3.96
N ASP A 40 12.53 -22.41 3.47
CA ASP A 40 13.30 -21.35 2.82
C ASP A 40 13.73 -20.24 3.79
N PHE A 41 13.04 -20.13 4.93
CA PHE A 41 13.28 -19.14 5.97
C PHE A 41 12.80 -19.65 7.35
N LEU A 42 13.59 -19.40 8.40
CA LEU A 42 13.25 -19.73 9.79
C LEU A 42 12.99 -18.45 10.60
N LEU A 43 11.82 -18.34 11.21
CA LEU A 43 11.46 -17.21 12.06
C LEU A 43 11.41 -17.62 13.54
N TYR A 44 12.30 -17.05 14.34
CA TYR A 44 12.33 -17.24 15.79
C TYR A 44 11.54 -16.14 16.49
N VAL A 45 10.40 -16.50 17.06
CA VAL A 45 9.53 -15.54 17.74
C VAL A 45 9.72 -15.60 19.24
N ARG A 46 9.84 -14.45 19.88
CA ARG A 46 9.96 -14.32 21.34
C ARG A 46 9.09 -13.19 21.87
N VAL A 47 8.54 -13.39 23.07
CA VAL A 47 7.97 -12.32 23.89
C VAL A 47 8.94 -12.05 25.04
N ALA A 48 9.37 -10.80 25.22
CA ALA A 48 10.35 -10.45 26.25
C ALA A 48 10.23 -9.01 26.75
N HIS A 49 10.73 -8.78 27.97
CA HIS A 49 11.01 -7.45 28.51
C HIS A 49 12.48 -7.13 28.24
N THR A 50 12.77 -6.43 27.15
CA THR A 50 14.14 -6.09 26.77
C THR A 50 14.47 -4.63 27.08
N SER A 51 15.76 -4.30 27.17
CA SER A 51 16.21 -2.92 27.36
C SER A 51 15.69 -1.99 26.26
N LYS A 52 15.53 -2.48 25.03
CA LYS A 52 14.89 -1.75 23.93
C LYS A 52 13.41 -1.46 24.24
N CYS A 53 12.63 -2.46 24.64
CA CYS A 53 11.23 -2.29 25.05
C CYS A 53 11.05 -1.30 26.22
N HIS A 54 12.03 -1.25 27.13
CA HIS A 54 12.01 -0.31 28.26
C HIS A 54 12.42 1.12 27.88
N ARG A 55 13.42 1.27 27.00
CA ARG A 55 13.92 2.59 26.57
C ARG A 55 13.03 3.26 25.55
N GLU A 56 12.30 2.48 24.75
CA GLU A 56 11.46 2.95 23.67
C GLU A 56 10.02 2.43 23.87
N PRO A 57 9.20 3.09 24.72
CA PRO A 57 7.87 2.59 25.09
C PRO A 57 6.85 2.53 23.95
N SER A 58 7.16 3.11 22.78
CA SER A 58 6.34 3.04 21.57
C SER A 58 6.62 1.80 20.72
N VAL A 59 7.70 1.07 20.98
CA VAL A 59 8.09 -0.12 20.21
C VAL A 59 7.23 -1.31 20.61
N ILE A 60 6.35 -1.73 19.70
CA ILE A 60 5.45 -2.89 19.88
C ILE A 60 6.25 -4.20 19.77
N ALA A 61 7.08 -4.28 18.74
CA ALA A 61 7.96 -5.39 18.44
C ALA A 61 9.20 -4.84 17.72
N TYR A 62 10.23 -5.67 17.60
CA TYR A 62 11.36 -5.38 16.73
C TYR A 62 11.92 -6.68 16.16
N ALA A 63 12.47 -6.61 14.97
CA ALA A 63 13.05 -7.75 14.28
C ALA A 63 14.46 -7.50 13.78
N ALA A 64 15.11 -8.62 13.47
CA ALA A 64 16.40 -8.62 12.80
C ALA A 64 16.56 -9.90 11.97
N CYS A 65 17.31 -9.78 10.88
CA CYS A 65 17.88 -10.92 10.20
C CYS A 65 19.04 -11.50 11.04
N CYS A 66 19.05 -12.81 11.23
CA CYS A 66 20.04 -13.55 12.02
C CYS A 66 21.08 -14.26 11.15
N GLN A 67 20.66 -14.82 10.01
CA GLN A 67 21.50 -15.64 9.16
C GLN A 67 21.19 -15.40 7.68
N LEU A 68 22.25 -15.35 6.86
CA LEU A 68 22.17 -15.30 5.40
C LEU A 68 22.69 -16.61 4.78
N ASP A 69 22.26 -16.92 3.56
CA ASP A 69 22.87 -17.97 2.73
C ASP A 69 24.15 -17.47 2.01
N SER A 70 24.74 -18.34 1.19
CA SER A 70 25.89 -18.00 0.34
C SER A 70 25.58 -16.94 -0.72
N GLU A 71 24.31 -16.70 -1.00
CA GLU A 71 23.82 -15.67 -1.92
C GLU A 71 23.36 -14.40 -1.19
N ASP A 72 23.78 -14.25 0.08
CA ASP A 72 23.40 -13.16 0.97
C ASP A 72 21.89 -13.01 1.22
N ARG A 73 21.07 -14.01 0.85
CA ARG A 73 19.64 -13.99 1.10
C ARG A 73 19.34 -14.36 2.56
N PRO A 74 18.39 -13.68 3.22
CA PRO A 74 17.94 -14.06 4.55
C PRO A 74 17.42 -15.50 4.63
N LEU A 75 18.00 -16.28 5.55
CA LEU A 75 17.62 -17.66 5.88
C LEU A 75 16.96 -17.77 7.25
N ALA A 76 17.32 -16.90 8.17
CA ALA A 76 16.69 -16.88 9.48
C ALA A 76 16.61 -15.46 10.01
N GLY A 77 15.55 -15.19 10.76
CA GLY A 77 15.34 -13.95 11.47
C GLY A 77 14.63 -14.16 12.79
N THR A 78 14.54 -13.10 13.57
CA THR A 78 13.83 -13.11 14.84
C THR A 78 12.88 -11.93 14.93
N ILE A 79 11.73 -12.15 15.58
CA ILE A 79 10.84 -11.08 16.04
C ILE A 79 10.76 -11.17 17.55
N VAL A 80 10.99 -10.05 18.22
CA VAL A 80 10.83 -9.90 19.66
C VAL A 80 9.67 -8.95 19.93
N TYR A 81 8.60 -9.46 20.53
CA TYR A 81 7.47 -8.66 21.01
C TYR A 81 7.74 -8.14 22.41
N CYS A 82 7.47 -6.86 22.60
CA CYS A 82 7.54 -6.21 23.90
C CYS A 82 6.29 -6.59 24.72
N ALA A 83 6.47 -7.44 25.73
CA ALA A 83 5.38 -8.09 26.46
C ALA A 83 4.29 -7.13 26.99
N GLN A 84 4.69 -5.93 27.40
CA GLN A 84 3.79 -4.87 27.89
C GLN A 84 2.69 -4.46 26.89
N HIS A 85 2.96 -4.57 25.59
CA HIS A 85 2.04 -4.20 24.52
C HIS A 85 1.02 -5.30 24.21
N LEU A 86 1.41 -6.57 24.36
CA LEU A 86 0.52 -7.71 24.11
C LEU A 86 -0.59 -7.83 25.17
N THR A 87 -0.36 -7.29 26.36
CA THR A 87 -1.37 -7.21 27.43
C THR A 87 -2.17 -5.91 27.41
N SER A 88 -1.82 -4.94 26.55
CA SER A 88 -2.48 -3.65 26.52
C SER A 88 -3.81 -3.72 25.78
N PRO A 89 -4.92 -3.24 26.36
CA PRO A 89 -6.20 -3.15 25.65
C PRO A 89 -6.19 -2.10 24.52
N SER A 90 -5.13 -1.27 24.44
CA SER A 90 -5.01 -0.22 23.42
C SER A 90 -4.61 -0.74 22.03
N LEU A 91 -4.08 -1.95 21.94
CA LEU A 91 -3.65 -2.56 20.67
C LEU A 91 -4.70 -3.57 20.22
N SER A 92 -5.25 -3.32 19.04
CA SER A 92 -6.16 -4.28 18.42
C SER A 92 -5.40 -5.47 17.85
N HIS A 93 -6.11 -6.56 17.58
CA HIS A 93 -5.55 -7.71 16.87
C HIS A 93 -4.95 -7.30 15.50
N SER A 94 -5.63 -6.43 14.77
CA SER A 94 -5.14 -5.89 13.50
C SER A 94 -3.86 -5.08 13.64
N ASP A 95 -3.70 -4.32 14.74
CA ASP A 95 -2.47 -3.57 14.99
C ASP A 95 -1.28 -4.50 15.20
N ILE A 96 -1.48 -5.58 15.96
CA ILE A 96 -0.45 -6.61 16.15
C ILE A 96 -0.11 -7.28 14.82
N ILE A 97 -1.09 -7.62 13.97
CA ILE A 97 -0.83 -8.19 12.64
C ILE A 97 0.02 -7.23 11.80
N MET A 98 -0.35 -5.95 11.71
CA MET A 98 0.40 -5.00 10.89
C MET A 98 1.81 -4.75 11.42
N ALA A 99 1.99 -4.66 12.74
CA ALA A 99 3.32 -4.61 13.35
C ALA A 99 4.11 -5.89 13.06
N THR A 100 3.48 -7.07 13.12
CA THR A 100 4.12 -8.35 12.80
C THR A 100 4.62 -8.38 11.36
N LEU A 101 3.79 -7.93 10.41
CA LEU A 101 4.15 -7.87 9.01
C LEU A 101 5.30 -6.89 8.78
N HIS A 102 5.25 -5.68 9.34
CA HIS A 102 6.36 -4.71 9.31
C HIS A 102 7.68 -5.34 9.78
N GLU A 103 7.67 -5.98 10.95
CA GLU A 103 8.85 -6.63 11.51
C GLU A 103 9.33 -7.84 10.70
N LEU A 104 8.41 -8.60 10.12
CA LEU A 104 8.75 -9.69 9.21
C LEU A 104 9.47 -9.16 7.96
N LEU A 105 9.02 -8.04 7.39
CA LEU A 105 9.67 -7.43 6.22
C LEU A 105 11.11 -6.97 6.55
N HIS A 106 11.35 -6.45 7.76
CA HIS A 106 12.70 -6.20 8.24
C HIS A 106 13.56 -7.48 8.30
N ALA A 107 13.02 -8.55 8.89
CA ALA A 107 13.72 -9.84 8.98
C ALA A 107 14.00 -10.47 7.61
N LEU A 108 13.12 -10.24 6.63
CA LEU A 108 13.22 -10.75 5.26
C LEU A 108 14.13 -9.91 4.35
N GLY A 109 14.64 -8.76 4.78
CA GLY A 109 15.63 -8.05 3.96
C GLY A 109 15.48 -6.55 3.84
N PHE A 110 14.35 -5.97 4.25
CA PHE A 110 14.13 -4.54 4.19
C PHE A 110 14.85 -3.86 5.35
N SER A 111 16.18 -3.79 5.33
CA SER A 111 16.95 -3.13 6.38
C SER A 111 18.20 -2.47 5.82
N GLY A 112 18.62 -1.36 6.43
CA GLY A 112 19.81 -0.61 5.99
C GLY A 112 21.08 -1.44 5.89
N GLN A 113 21.23 -2.47 6.75
CA GLN A 113 22.39 -3.36 6.71
C GLN A 113 22.34 -4.38 5.57
N LEU A 114 21.15 -4.70 5.07
CA LEU A 114 20.92 -5.68 4.01
C LEU A 114 20.75 -5.04 2.64
N PHE A 115 20.47 -3.75 2.54
CA PHE A 115 20.41 -3.05 1.24
C PHE A 115 21.69 -3.24 0.41
N LYS A 116 22.88 -3.20 1.04
CA LYS A 116 24.16 -3.49 0.37
C LYS A 116 24.34 -4.94 -0.10
N LYS A 117 23.43 -5.83 0.27
CA LYS A 117 23.43 -7.26 -0.07
C LYS A 117 22.43 -7.60 -1.17
N TRP A 118 21.58 -6.65 -1.57
CA TRP A 118 20.63 -6.87 -2.65
C TRP A 118 21.34 -7.15 -3.96
N ARG A 119 20.71 -7.99 -4.78
CA ARG A 119 21.29 -8.49 -6.03
C ARG A 119 20.54 -8.00 -7.24
N ASP A 120 21.30 -7.71 -8.29
CA ASP A 120 20.77 -7.47 -9.62
C ASP A 120 20.79 -8.78 -10.39
N CYS A 121 19.64 -9.45 -10.39
CA CYS A 121 19.43 -10.71 -11.07
C CYS A 121 18.60 -10.46 -12.33
N PRO A 122 19.12 -10.76 -13.54
CA PRO A 122 18.33 -10.63 -14.75
C PRO A 122 17.10 -11.56 -14.71
N SER A 123 15.92 -11.02 -15.02
CA SER A 123 14.66 -11.76 -15.03
C SER A 123 14.59 -12.67 -16.26
N GLY A 124 14.59 -14.00 -16.06
CA GLY A 124 14.45 -15.01 -17.10
C GLY A 124 14.56 -16.44 -16.57
N PRO A 125 13.99 -17.46 -17.24
CA PRO A 125 13.97 -18.86 -16.78
C PRO A 125 15.34 -19.55 -16.80
N SER A 126 16.33 -18.94 -17.44
CA SER A 126 17.71 -19.41 -17.49
C SER A 126 18.61 -18.28 -16.99
N VAL A 127 19.46 -18.60 -16.01
CA VAL A 127 20.56 -17.78 -15.46
C VAL A 127 20.22 -17.09 -14.11
N ARG A 128 20.13 -17.91 -13.04
CA ARG A 128 20.58 -17.47 -11.69
C ARG A 128 22.10 -17.24 -11.62
N GLU A 129 22.83 -17.57 -12.70
CA GLU A 129 24.31 -17.61 -12.71
C GLU A 129 24.98 -16.24 -12.92
N ASN A 130 24.22 -15.17 -13.24
CA ASN A 130 24.75 -13.80 -13.44
C ASN A 130 24.09 -12.77 -12.50
N CYS A 131 23.77 -13.17 -11.26
CA CYS A 131 23.38 -12.21 -10.23
C CYS A 131 24.62 -11.49 -9.69
N SER A 132 24.65 -10.16 -9.79
CA SER A 132 25.71 -9.34 -9.19
C SER A 132 25.17 -8.56 -7.99
N THR A 133 26.03 -8.19 -7.03
CA THR A 133 25.61 -7.27 -5.96
C THR A 133 25.25 -5.91 -6.57
N ARG A 134 24.10 -5.36 -6.18
CA ARG A 134 23.69 -4.02 -6.61
C ARG A 134 24.69 -2.99 -6.10
N GLN A 135 25.21 -2.18 -7.01
CA GLN A 135 26.16 -1.11 -6.68
C GLN A 135 25.49 0.02 -5.88
N GLN A 136 24.24 0.31 -6.21
CA GLN A 136 23.47 1.37 -5.56
C GLN A 136 22.03 0.93 -5.35
N VAL A 137 21.61 0.93 -4.08
CA VAL A 137 20.24 0.65 -3.66
C VAL A 137 19.61 1.91 -3.09
N THR A 138 20.35 2.58 -2.21
CA THR A 138 19.93 3.84 -1.62
C THR A 138 20.80 5.02 -2.06
N ARG A 139 20.21 6.21 -2.11
CA ARG A 139 20.88 7.48 -2.35
C ARG A 139 20.41 8.49 -1.28
N ARG A 140 21.27 9.43 -0.90
CA ARG A 140 20.82 10.62 -0.17
C ARG A 140 20.55 11.76 -1.13
N ASP A 141 19.45 12.45 -0.93
CA ASP A 141 19.15 13.68 -1.66
C ASP A 141 19.89 14.89 -1.07
N GLU A 142 19.56 16.08 -1.56
CA GLU A 142 20.19 17.34 -1.15
C GLU A 142 19.89 17.72 0.31
N TRP A 143 18.79 17.21 0.87
CA TRP A 143 18.37 17.42 2.25
C TRP A 143 18.85 16.31 3.20
N GLY A 144 19.51 15.29 2.65
CA GLY A 144 20.07 14.16 3.40
C GLY A 144 19.08 13.02 3.63
N GLN A 145 17.87 13.08 3.07
CA GLN A 145 16.85 12.04 3.16
C GLN A 145 17.31 10.80 2.38
N LEU A 146 17.11 9.63 2.97
CA LEU A 146 17.54 8.37 2.38
C LEU A 146 16.44 7.86 1.43
N LEU A 147 16.75 7.83 0.15
CA LEU A 147 15.87 7.38 -0.92
C LEU A 147 16.25 5.96 -1.37
N LEU A 148 15.26 5.11 -1.58
CA LEU A 148 15.40 3.84 -2.29
C LEU A 148 15.26 4.09 -3.80
N THR A 149 16.28 3.71 -4.57
CA THR A 149 16.48 4.15 -5.96
C THR A 149 16.50 3.00 -6.98
N THR A 150 16.03 1.83 -6.59
CA THR A 150 16.09 0.64 -7.43
C THR A 150 15.04 0.67 -8.54
N PRO A 151 15.27 -0.02 -9.68
CA PRO A 151 14.47 0.20 -10.90
C PRO A 151 12.98 -0.05 -10.75
N THR A 152 12.57 -1.18 -10.16
CA THR A 152 11.15 -1.51 -9.98
C THR A 152 10.49 -0.55 -8.98
N VAL A 153 11.20 -0.21 -7.91
CA VAL A 153 10.74 0.76 -6.89
C VAL A 153 10.46 2.12 -7.54
N SER A 154 11.43 2.66 -8.27
CA SER A 154 11.29 3.94 -8.96
C SER A 154 10.17 3.96 -10.00
N HIS A 155 9.97 2.85 -10.71
CA HIS A 155 8.87 2.70 -11.66
C HIS A 155 7.50 2.64 -10.95
N ARG A 156 7.37 1.86 -9.88
CA ARG A 156 6.11 1.79 -9.10
C ARG A 156 5.76 3.12 -8.46
N LEU A 157 6.76 3.87 -7.98
CA LEU A 157 6.54 5.22 -7.48
C LEU A 157 6.06 6.16 -8.59
N ALA A 158 6.70 6.15 -9.76
CA ALA A 158 6.28 6.99 -10.88
C ALA A 158 4.82 6.71 -11.26
N LYS A 159 4.45 5.42 -11.35
CA LYS A 159 3.06 5.00 -11.58
C LYS A 159 2.11 5.49 -10.49
N HIS A 160 2.51 5.37 -9.22
CA HIS A 160 1.72 5.82 -8.06
C HIS A 160 1.48 7.33 -8.08
N LEU A 161 2.50 8.13 -8.38
CA LEU A 161 2.41 9.58 -8.51
C LEU A 161 1.71 10.03 -9.81
N GLY A 162 1.42 9.11 -10.74
CA GLY A 162 0.75 9.42 -12.01
C GLY A 162 1.66 10.10 -13.04
N VAL A 163 2.97 9.84 -13.00
CA VAL A 163 3.97 10.46 -13.87
C VAL A 163 4.55 9.45 -14.85
N LEU A 164 4.84 9.89 -16.07
CA LEU A 164 5.48 9.06 -17.09
C LEU A 164 6.98 8.96 -16.83
N GLY A 165 7.54 7.76 -16.85
CA GLY A 165 8.98 7.50 -16.71
C GLY A 165 9.39 6.92 -15.35
N VAL A 166 10.61 7.23 -14.92
CA VAL A 166 11.24 6.67 -13.70
C VAL A 166 11.43 7.79 -12.68
N SER A 167 10.97 7.59 -11.45
CA SER A 167 11.20 8.53 -10.35
C SER A 167 12.64 8.46 -9.83
N LEU A 168 13.13 9.54 -9.22
CA LEU A 168 14.48 9.65 -8.66
C LEU A 168 14.70 8.79 -7.41
N GLY A 169 13.64 8.17 -6.89
CA GLY A 169 13.66 7.27 -5.74
C GLY A 169 12.50 7.57 -4.79
N VAL A 170 12.29 6.67 -3.82
CA VAL A 170 11.23 6.79 -2.81
C VAL A 170 11.88 7.03 -1.46
N PRO A 171 11.42 8.00 -0.65
CA PRO A 171 11.78 8.06 0.75
C PRO A 171 11.50 6.71 1.42
N LEU A 172 12.43 6.21 2.24
CA LEU A 172 12.17 4.95 2.97
C LEU A 172 10.95 5.05 3.90
N GLU A 173 10.61 6.27 4.31
CA GLU A 173 9.58 6.59 5.28
C GLU A 173 8.37 7.23 4.57
N GLU A 174 7.61 6.43 3.83
CA GLU A 174 6.43 6.90 3.10
C GLU A 174 5.18 6.84 3.97
N GLU A 175 4.44 7.95 4.11
CA GLU A 175 3.25 8.02 4.96
C GLU A 175 2.18 7.03 4.52
N GLY A 176 1.70 6.22 5.46
CA GLY A 176 0.71 5.17 5.22
C GLY A 176 1.26 3.86 4.64
N SER A 177 2.54 3.80 4.23
CA SER A 177 3.21 2.55 3.88
C SER A 177 3.46 1.68 5.11
N ILE A 178 3.46 0.36 4.93
CA ILE A 178 3.81 -0.59 5.99
C ILE A 178 5.23 -0.41 6.50
N MET A 179 6.16 0.10 5.70
CA MET A 179 7.55 0.29 6.13
C MET A 179 7.84 1.66 6.74
N THR A 180 6.82 2.49 6.97
CA THR A 180 6.99 3.77 7.67
C THR A 180 7.45 3.58 9.12
N ALA A 181 8.31 4.46 9.61
CA ALA A 181 8.95 4.38 10.93
C ALA A 181 7.97 4.62 12.08
N THR A 182 6.86 5.33 11.81
CA THR A 182 5.84 5.62 12.82
C THR A 182 4.60 4.77 12.62
N PHE A 183 4.37 3.81 13.51
CA PHE A 183 3.16 3.02 13.48
C PHE A 183 1.95 3.82 13.98
N ASN A 184 1.05 4.19 13.05
CA ASN A 184 -0.15 4.98 13.32
C ASN A 184 -1.44 4.13 13.30
N GLY A 185 -1.34 2.83 13.57
CA GLY A 185 -2.47 1.89 13.64
C GLY A 185 -2.81 1.25 12.30
N ALA A 186 -3.31 0.00 12.34
CA ALA A 186 -3.54 -0.83 11.16
C ALA A 186 -4.50 -0.21 10.14
N GLN A 187 -5.46 0.60 10.59
CA GLN A 187 -6.40 1.28 9.69
C GLN A 187 -5.74 2.31 8.76
N ARG A 188 -4.52 2.75 9.07
CA ARG A 188 -3.77 3.78 8.32
C ARG A 188 -2.52 3.26 7.62
N THR A 189 -2.18 1.99 7.83
CA THR A 189 -0.98 1.36 7.30
C THR A 189 -1.35 0.37 6.20
N ARG A 190 -0.61 0.34 5.09
CA ARG A 190 -0.91 -0.49 3.91
C ARG A 190 0.34 -1.23 3.43
N LEU A 191 0.19 -2.51 3.09
CA LEU A 191 1.20 -3.24 2.33
C LEU A 191 1.17 -2.74 0.88
N ASP A 192 1.92 -1.69 0.59
CA ASP A 192 1.82 -0.97 -0.67
C ASP A 192 2.65 -1.62 -1.81
N PRO A 193 2.34 -1.32 -3.09
CA PRO A 193 3.07 -1.86 -4.24
C PRO A 193 4.54 -1.46 -4.31
N ILE A 194 4.93 -0.35 -3.68
CA ILE A 194 6.31 0.17 -3.69
C ILE A 194 7.17 -0.65 -2.72
N THR A 195 6.66 -0.94 -1.53
CA THR A 195 7.28 -1.90 -0.59
C THR A 195 7.47 -3.25 -1.25
N LEU A 196 6.43 -3.77 -1.90
CA LEU A 196 6.53 -5.04 -2.63
C LEU A 196 7.56 -4.99 -3.77
N ALA A 197 7.68 -3.87 -4.49
CA ALA A 197 8.74 -3.70 -5.48
C ALA A 197 10.15 -3.72 -4.89
N ALA A 198 10.33 -3.23 -3.66
CA ALA A 198 11.61 -3.32 -2.96
C ALA A 198 12.04 -4.79 -2.75
N PHE A 199 11.10 -5.67 -2.42
CA PHE A 199 11.37 -7.11 -2.31
C PHE A 199 11.69 -7.75 -3.66
N LYS A 200 11.05 -7.34 -4.76
CA LYS A 200 11.44 -7.77 -6.12
C LYS A 200 12.87 -7.31 -6.45
N ASP A 201 13.18 -6.05 -6.18
CA ASP A 201 14.49 -5.46 -6.46
C ASP A 201 15.60 -5.98 -5.55
N SER A 202 15.28 -6.60 -4.41
CA SER A 202 16.27 -7.29 -3.57
C SER A 202 17.01 -8.40 -4.31
N GLY A 203 16.40 -8.97 -5.37
CA GLY A 203 16.91 -10.11 -6.11
C GLY A 203 16.65 -11.46 -5.43
N TRP A 204 16.03 -11.46 -4.25
CA TRP A 204 15.75 -12.66 -3.46
C TRP A 204 14.35 -13.23 -3.66
N TYR A 205 13.38 -12.39 -4.03
CA TYR A 205 11.97 -12.75 -4.03
C TYR A 205 11.28 -12.45 -5.36
N GLN A 206 10.35 -13.32 -5.72
CA GLN A 206 9.30 -13.01 -6.68
C GLN A 206 8.08 -12.52 -5.93
N VAL A 207 7.37 -11.55 -6.50
CA VAL A 207 6.38 -10.76 -5.77
C VAL A 207 5.04 -10.84 -6.47
N ASN A 208 4.01 -11.18 -5.71
CA ASN A 208 2.63 -11.12 -6.17
C ASN A 208 2.03 -9.74 -5.84
N TYR A 209 1.91 -8.89 -6.86
CA TYR A 209 1.35 -7.54 -6.69
C TYR A 209 -0.17 -7.54 -6.44
N SER A 210 -0.89 -8.64 -6.67
CA SER A 210 -2.31 -8.74 -6.33
C SER A 210 -2.57 -8.74 -4.81
N ALA A 211 -1.53 -9.00 -4.00
CA ALA A 211 -1.61 -8.88 -2.55
C ALA A 211 -1.38 -7.44 -2.05
N ALA A 212 -1.03 -6.51 -2.93
CA ALA A 212 -0.80 -5.12 -2.56
C ALA A 212 -2.12 -4.42 -2.22
N GLU A 213 -2.08 -3.62 -1.16
CA GLU A 213 -3.16 -2.71 -0.83
C GLU A 213 -2.94 -1.34 -1.49
N GLU A 214 -4.01 -0.60 -1.71
CA GLU A 214 -3.93 0.73 -2.30
C GLU A 214 -3.32 1.73 -1.29
N LEU A 215 -2.20 2.34 -1.69
CA LEU A 215 -1.63 3.50 -1.02
C LEU A 215 -2.29 4.76 -1.59
N LEU A 216 -2.95 5.55 -0.74
CA LEU A 216 -3.59 6.79 -1.18
C LEU A 216 -2.64 7.99 -1.11
N TRP A 217 -1.70 7.99 -0.15
CA TRP A 217 -0.79 9.12 0.08
C TRP A 217 0.02 9.45 -1.18
N GLY A 218 -0.10 10.68 -1.70
CA GLY A 218 0.60 11.14 -2.91
C GLY A 218 0.06 10.60 -4.24
N GLN A 219 -0.96 9.75 -4.24
CA GLN A 219 -1.48 9.13 -5.47
C GLN A 219 -1.89 10.19 -6.50
N GLY A 220 -1.37 10.08 -7.73
CA GLY A 220 -1.66 10.99 -8.84
C GLY A 220 -1.22 12.44 -8.62
N SER A 221 -0.36 12.73 -7.64
CA SER A 221 -0.01 14.10 -7.24
C SER A 221 1.14 14.72 -8.04
N GLY A 222 1.79 13.93 -8.91
CA GLY A 222 2.95 14.39 -9.68
C GLY A 222 4.28 14.33 -8.91
N LEU A 223 5.37 14.66 -9.61
CA LEU A 223 6.74 14.60 -9.08
C LEU A 223 7.02 15.64 -7.99
N GLU A 224 6.28 16.74 -7.99
CA GLU A 224 6.48 17.84 -7.03
C GLU A 224 5.72 17.63 -5.71
N PHE A 225 5.14 16.43 -5.51
CA PHE A 225 4.42 16.10 -4.28
C PHE A 225 5.36 16.15 -3.06
N GLY A 226 4.91 16.80 -1.99
CA GLY A 226 5.69 16.91 -0.75
C GLY A 226 6.74 18.03 -0.75
N LEU A 227 6.93 18.76 -1.85
CA LEU A 227 7.80 19.93 -1.84
C LEU A 227 7.13 21.12 -1.14
N VAL A 228 7.91 21.90 -0.39
CA VAL A 228 7.43 23.11 0.32
C VAL A 228 6.71 24.08 -0.62
N THR A 229 7.16 24.17 -1.88
CA THR A 229 6.55 24.99 -2.92
C THR A 229 5.15 24.55 -3.31
N THR A 230 4.82 23.26 -3.23
CA THR A 230 3.52 22.71 -3.63
C THR A 230 2.58 22.54 -2.45
N CYS A 231 3.07 22.08 -1.30
CA CYS A 231 2.22 21.81 -0.14
C CYS A 231 1.70 23.08 0.55
N GLY A 232 2.37 24.23 0.39
CA GLY A 232 1.95 25.51 0.95
C GLY A 232 0.77 26.19 0.23
N THR A 233 0.38 25.72 -0.95
CA THR A 233 -0.60 26.40 -1.82
C THR A 233 -2.06 26.07 -1.52
N GLY A 234 -2.33 25.12 -0.61
CA GLY A 234 -3.69 24.66 -0.29
C GLY A 234 -4.40 23.94 -1.45
N SER A 235 -3.67 23.56 -2.50
CA SER A 235 -4.21 22.90 -3.70
C SER A 235 -4.31 21.37 -3.59
N SER A 236 -3.68 20.79 -2.56
CA SER A 236 -3.61 19.35 -2.32
C SER A 236 -4.59 18.92 -1.23
N ASP A 237 -5.30 17.80 -1.43
CA ASP A 237 -6.16 17.23 -0.39
C ASP A 237 -5.35 16.50 0.72
N PHE A 238 -4.03 16.38 0.57
CA PHE A 238 -3.14 15.71 1.54
C PHE A 238 -2.57 16.68 2.58
N PHE A 239 -2.38 17.94 2.19
CA PHE A 239 -1.69 18.94 2.99
C PHE A 239 -2.67 19.98 3.53
N CYS A 240 -2.25 20.67 4.60
CA CYS A 240 -3.02 21.72 5.23
C CYS A 240 -2.14 22.93 5.53
N THR A 241 -2.76 24.11 5.64
CA THR A 241 -2.10 25.36 6.01
C THR A 241 -2.60 25.85 7.36
N GLY A 242 -1.75 26.54 8.12
CA GLY A 242 -2.11 27.04 9.46
C GLY A 242 -2.07 25.95 10.54
N SER A 243 -2.89 26.08 11.57
CA SER A 243 -2.93 25.20 12.76
C SER A 243 -4.35 24.75 13.14
N GLY A 244 -5.30 24.93 12.22
CA GLY A 244 -6.71 24.65 12.41
C GLY A 244 -7.02 23.16 12.55
N LEU A 245 -8.29 22.88 12.86
CA LEU A 245 -8.83 21.53 12.91
C LEU A 245 -9.38 21.14 11.54
N GLY A 246 -9.32 19.86 11.21
CA GLY A 246 -9.80 19.35 9.94
C GLY A 246 -9.87 17.84 9.95
N CYS A 247 -9.71 17.23 8.78
CA CYS A 247 -9.78 15.79 8.62
C CYS A 247 -8.44 15.25 8.14
N HIS A 248 -8.03 14.12 8.72
CA HIS A 248 -6.93 13.33 8.16
C HIS A 248 -7.22 12.99 6.69
N TYR A 249 -6.20 12.83 5.84
CA TYR A 249 -6.38 12.59 4.40
C TYR A 249 -7.17 11.30 4.08
N LEU A 250 -7.13 10.31 4.98
CA LEU A 250 -7.93 9.08 4.91
C LEU A 250 -9.39 9.28 5.34
N HIS A 251 -9.74 10.46 5.87
CA HIS A 251 -11.06 10.76 6.43
C HIS A 251 -11.51 9.81 7.55
N LEU A 252 -10.60 9.07 8.17
CA LEU A 252 -10.92 8.22 9.32
C LEU A 252 -11.06 9.01 10.62
N ASP A 253 -10.36 10.16 10.69
CA ASP A 253 -10.16 10.89 11.93
C ASP A 253 -10.31 12.38 11.76
N LYS A 254 -10.78 13.01 12.84
CA LYS A 254 -10.55 14.43 13.08
C LYS A 254 -9.08 14.67 13.39
N GLY A 255 -8.52 15.71 12.80
CA GLY A 255 -7.11 16.02 12.94
C GLY A 255 -6.81 17.48 13.20
N ARG A 256 -5.57 17.74 13.60
CA ARG A 256 -4.99 19.08 13.72
C ARG A 256 -3.89 19.26 12.70
N CYS A 257 -3.89 20.40 12.02
CA CYS A 257 -2.85 20.72 11.07
C CYS A 257 -1.51 20.88 11.79
N SER A 258 -0.55 20.02 11.45
CA SER A 258 0.77 19.97 12.08
C SER A 258 1.80 19.37 11.12
N SER A 259 3.08 19.55 11.44
CA SER A 259 4.22 19.02 10.69
C SER A 259 5.01 18.04 11.55
N ASP A 260 5.90 17.28 10.94
CA ASP A 260 6.91 16.46 11.58
C ASP A 260 8.19 16.45 10.73
N PRO A 261 9.30 15.87 11.22
CA PRO A 261 10.55 15.82 10.45
C PRO A 261 10.46 15.08 9.11
N MET A 262 9.53 14.13 8.93
CA MET A 262 9.36 13.36 7.69
C MET A 262 8.57 14.12 6.62
N LEU A 263 7.80 15.13 7.01
CA LEU A 263 7.06 15.99 6.08
C LEU A 263 7.89 17.15 5.52
N GLU A 264 9.18 17.27 5.88
CA GLU A 264 10.13 18.22 5.28
C GLU A 264 9.62 19.68 5.17
N GLY A 265 8.88 20.13 6.19
CA GLY A 265 8.30 21.47 6.26
C GLY A 265 6.85 21.58 5.78
N CYS A 266 6.32 20.54 5.12
CA CYS A 266 4.91 20.41 4.82
C CYS A 266 4.10 20.06 6.06
N ARG A 267 2.79 20.30 5.97
CA ARG A 267 1.84 20.07 7.07
C ARG A 267 0.68 19.23 6.60
N MET A 268 0.21 18.34 7.47
CA MET A 268 -1.01 17.56 7.27
C MET A 268 -1.86 17.54 8.53
N TYR A 269 -3.12 17.16 8.39
CA TYR A 269 -3.99 16.94 9.55
C TYR A 269 -3.62 15.63 10.23
N LYS A 270 -2.92 15.71 11.36
CA LYS A 270 -2.61 14.53 12.19
C LYS A 270 -3.77 14.17 13.11
N PRO A 271 -4.10 12.88 13.33
CA PRO A 271 -5.21 12.48 14.19
C PRO A 271 -5.08 13.05 15.61
N LEU A 272 -6.18 13.48 16.21
CA LEU A 272 -6.18 13.95 17.61
C LEU A 272 -6.16 12.75 18.58
N ALA A 273 -5.54 12.91 19.76
CA ALA A 273 -5.40 11.84 20.76
C ALA A 273 -6.72 11.42 21.47
N ASN A 274 -7.82 12.17 21.32
CA ASN A 274 -9.08 11.94 22.04
C ASN A 274 -10.28 11.86 21.09
N ARG A 275 -10.90 10.67 20.98
CA ARG A 275 -12.16 10.43 20.26
C ARG A 275 -12.19 11.01 18.84
N SER A 276 -11.05 10.98 18.16
CA SER A 276 -10.91 11.51 16.82
C SER A 276 -11.42 10.55 15.76
N GLU A 277 -11.36 9.25 16.05
CA GLU A 277 -11.70 8.19 15.11
C GLU A 277 -13.20 8.17 14.91
N CYS A 278 -13.65 8.62 13.74
CA CYS A 278 -15.05 8.64 13.37
C CYS A 278 -15.62 7.23 13.24
N TRP A 279 -14.77 6.26 12.89
CA TRP A 279 -15.17 4.87 12.63
C TRP A 279 -15.48 4.05 13.90
N LYS A 280 -15.15 4.56 15.09
CA LYS A 280 -15.30 3.87 16.38
C LYS A 280 -16.57 4.29 17.12
N LYS A 281 -17.53 3.37 17.31
CA LYS A 281 -18.79 3.65 18.02
C LYS A 281 -18.59 4.14 19.47
N GLU A 282 -17.56 3.64 20.15
CA GLU A 282 -17.18 4.02 21.52
C GLU A 282 -16.79 5.49 21.68
N ASN A 283 -16.42 6.16 20.58
CA ASN A 283 -16.13 7.60 20.57
C ASN A 283 -17.40 8.47 20.54
N GLY A 284 -18.57 7.85 20.39
CA GLY A 284 -19.87 8.52 20.36
C GLY A 284 -20.24 9.29 21.63
N PHE A 285 -21.34 10.03 21.52
CA PHE A 285 -21.91 10.79 22.64
C PHE A 285 -22.67 9.86 23.59
N LEU A 286 -22.65 10.19 24.89
CA LEU A 286 -23.49 9.52 25.88
C LEU A 286 -24.96 9.90 25.64
N PRO A 287 -25.92 9.01 25.97
CA PRO A 287 -27.34 9.34 25.90
C PRO A 287 -27.66 10.62 26.67
N GLY A 288 -28.27 11.60 26.00
CA GLY A 288 -28.64 12.90 26.59
C GLY A 288 -27.55 13.98 26.55
N ALA A 289 -26.34 13.69 26.06
CA ALA A 289 -25.34 14.72 25.79
C ALA A 289 -25.76 15.58 24.59
N GLU A 290 -25.40 16.87 24.63
CA GLU A 290 -25.67 17.77 23.52
C GLU A 290 -24.85 17.39 22.28
N ASN A 291 -25.50 17.22 21.14
CA ASN A 291 -24.88 17.01 19.84
C ASN A 291 -25.26 18.14 18.86
N PRO A 292 -24.82 19.39 19.11
CA PRO A 292 -25.23 20.54 18.29
C PRO A 292 -24.72 20.44 16.85
N HIS A 293 -23.70 19.61 16.59
CA HIS A 293 -23.10 19.43 15.26
C HIS A 293 -23.60 18.17 14.53
N GLY A 294 -24.46 17.37 15.16
CA GLY A 294 -25.04 16.16 14.59
C GLY A 294 -24.03 15.07 14.23
N GLU A 295 -22.91 15.01 14.95
CA GLU A 295 -21.83 14.05 14.68
C GLU A 295 -22.29 12.61 14.98
N ILE A 296 -21.98 11.66 14.09
CA ILE A 296 -22.28 10.24 14.24
C ILE A 296 -20.97 9.46 14.20
N TYR A 297 -20.76 8.59 15.18
CA TYR A 297 -19.60 7.68 15.24
C TYR A 297 -20.04 6.25 14.97
N HIS A 298 -19.54 5.67 13.89
CA HIS A 298 -19.98 4.39 13.36
C HIS A 298 -18.91 3.84 12.41
N SER A 299 -18.84 2.53 12.14
CA SER A 299 -17.85 1.96 11.19
C SER A 299 -17.92 2.60 9.79
N GLN A 300 -19.11 3.05 9.41
CA GLN A 300 -19.40 3.79 8.17
C GLN A 300 -19.32 5.31 8.33
N SER A 301 -18.82 5.83 9.44
CA SER A 301 -18.60 7.27 9.59
C SER A 301 -17.21 7.67 9.13
N ARG A 302 -17.13 8.85 8.53
CA ARG A 302 -15.89 9.48 8.06
C ARG A 302 -15.88 10.94 8.50
N CYS A 303 -14.69 11.53 8.51
CA CYS A 303 -14.48 12.92 8.82
C CYS A 303 -14.77 13.78 7.59
N PHE A 304 -15.63 14.78 7.76
CA PHE A 304 -15.93 15.82 6.77
C PHE A 304 -15.57 17.19 7.33
N LEU A 305 -15.15 18.10 6.46
CA LEU A 305 -15.04 19.51 6.83
C LEU A 305 -16.44 20.12 6.85
N ALA A 306 -16.83 20.66 8.01
CA ALA A 306 -18.15 21.23 8.20
C ALA A 306 -18.15 22.34 9.25
N ASN A 307 -19.10 23.26 9.12
CA ASN A 307 -19.46 24.24 10.15
C ASN A 307 -20.94 24.15 10.54
N LEU A 308 -21.48 22.92 10.54
CA LEU A 308 -22.87 22.65 10.86
C LEU A 308 -23.18 22.91 12.34
N THR A 309 -24.31 23.58 12.62
CA THR A 309 -24.85 23.76 13.98
C THR A 309 -26.38 23.72 13.96
N SER A 310 -26.99 23.03 14.94
CA SER A 310 -28.44 23.04 15.16
C SER A 310 -28.89 24.20 16.06
N GLN A 311 -27.94 24.90 16.70
CA GLN A 311 -28.22 26.04 17.58
C GLN A 311 -27.97 27.37 16.86
N LEU A 312 -28.96 28.27 16.89
CA LEU A 312 -28.81 29.67 16.51
C LEU A 312 -27.95 30.39 17.55
N LEU A 313 -26.81 30.97 17.14
CA LEU A 313 -25.99 31.79 18.03
C LEU A 313 -26.84 32.94 18.62
N PRO A 314 -26.72 33.25 19.93
CA PRO A 314 -27.55 34.27 20.59
C PRO A 314 -27.51 35.66 19.95
N GLY A 315 -26.48 35.97 19.16
CA GLY A 315 -26.34 37.24 18.44
C GLY A 315 -27.23 37.43 17.21
N ASP A 316 -27.80 36.35 16.65
CA ASP A 316 -28.63 36.42 15.44
C ASP A 316 -30.12 36.62 15.72
N LYS A 317 -30.55 36.52 16.99
CA LYS A 317 -31.94 36.82 17.40
C LYS A 317 -32.31 38.31 17.27
N ALA A 318 -31.33 39.21 17.09
CA ALA A 318 -31.54 40.66 17.05
C ALA A 318 -31.50 41.28 15.62
N ARG A 319 -31.25 40.50 14.56
CA ARG A 319 -31.18 41.04 13.17
C ARG A 319 -32.24 40.46 12.25
N GLN A 320 -33.51 40.48 12.68
CA GLN A 320 -34.64 40.52 11.75
C GLN A 320 -34.88 41.95 11.26
N ARG A 321 -33.94 42.46 10.46
CA ARG A 321 -34.20 43.46 9.43
C ARG A 321 -32.95 43.61 8.57
N SER A 322 -33.06 43.09 7.34
CA SER A 322 -32.29 43.54 6.18
C SER A 322 -30.78 43.70 6.40
N HIS A 323 -30.06 42.59 6.52
CA HIS A 323 -28.69 42.47 6.01
C HIS A 323 -28.28 41.00 6.05
N ILE A 324 -27.72 40.51 4.94
CA ILE A 324 -27.02 39.22 4.86
C ILE A 324 -26.07 39.14 6.07
N PRO A 325 -26.15 38.09 6.91
CA PRO A 325 -25.22 37.97 8.02
C PRO A 325 -23.83 37.84 7.43
N HIS A 326 -22.96 38.80 7.69
CA HIS A 326 -21.53 38.53 7.70
C HIS A 326 -21.31 37.51 8.82
N LEU A 327 -21.45 36.23 8.48
CA LEU A 327 -20.92 35.12 9.27
C LEU A 327 -19.48 35.53 9.59
N LYS A 328 -19.17 35.75 10.88
CA LYS A 328 -17.80 35.49 11.35
C LYS A 328 -17.46 34.13 10.77
N GLU A 329 -16.41 34.05 9.96
CA GLU A 329 -15.96 32.81 9.32
C GLU A 329 -16.00 31.69 10.36
N ALA A 330 -17.07 30.89 10.33
CA ALA A 330 -17.20 29.78 11.24
C ALA A 330 -16.13 28.81 10.76
N GLU A 331 -15.02 28.73 11.50
CA GLU A 331 -13.87 27.91 11.16
C GLU A 331 -14.37 26.52 10.78
N LEU A 332 -14.10 26.13 9.53
CA LEU A 332 -14.39 24.79 9.08
C LEU A 332 -13.58 23.83 9.93
N THR A 333 -14.25 22.85 10.52
CA THR A 333 -13.61 21.86 11.40
C THR A 333 -13.98 20.46 10.93
N GLY A 334 -13.12 19.49 11.24
CA GLY A 334 -13.41 18.09 10.98
C GLY A 334 -14.54 17.60 11.89
N ARG A 335 -15.54 16.95 11.30
CA ARG A 335 -16.74 16.41 11.98
C ARG A 335 -17.07 15.02 11.45
N CYS A 336 -17.53 14.13 12.31
CA CYS A 336 -17.81 12.74 11.95
C CYS A 336 -19.26 12.55 11.47
N TYR A 337 -19.46 12.07 10.24
CA TYR A 337 -20.78 11.78 9.69
C TYR A 337 -20.79 10.45 8.96
N LEU A 338 -21.97 9.82 8.88
CA LEU A 338 -22.15 8.60 8.11
C LEU A 338 -21.96 8.88 6.62
N HIS A 339 -21.33 7.95 5.92
CA HIS A 339 -21.23 7.98 4.46
C HIS A 339 -21.70 6.65 3.86
N GLN A 340 -22.27 6.73 2.66
CA GLN A 340 -22.65 5.56 1.87
C GLN A 340 -22.25 5.81 0.40
N CYS A 341 -21.34 4.99 -0.11
CA CYS A 341 -20.89 5.08 -1.48
C CYS A 341 -21.99 4.69 -2.47
N THR A 342 -22.04 5.40 -3.59
CA THR A 342 -22.94 5.15 -4.71
C THR A 342 -22.13 5.00 -6.00
N GLU A 343 -22.78 4.62 -7.11
CA GLU A 343 -22.09 4.42 -8.39
C GLU A 343 -21.35 5.70 -8.85
N ARG A 344 -20.20 5.51 -9.52
CA ARG A 344 -19.35 6.57 -10.11
C ARG A 344 -18.67 7.52 -9.12
N GLY A 345 -18.36 7.05 -7.90
CA GLY A 345 -17.59 7.81 -6.91
C GLY A 345 -18.37 8.92 -6.19
N ALA A 346 -19.67 9.07 -6.48
CA ALA A 346 -20.58 9.87 -5.68
C ALA A 346 -20.96 9.11 -4.40
N TYR A 347 -21.39 9.83 -3.36
CA TYR A 347 -21.82 9.20 -2.12
C TYR A 347 -22.87 10.04 -1.41
N LYS A 348 -23.59 9.41 -0.49
CA LYS A 348 -24.54 10.08 0.41
C LYS A 348 -23.92 10.26 1.78
N VAL A 349 -24.31 11.32 2.46
CA VAL A 349 -23.89 11.63 3.82
C VAL A 349 -25.13 11.77 4.70
N GLN A 350 -25.03 11.32 5.94
CA GLN A 350 -26.08 11.52 6.94
C GLN A 350 -25.52 12.14 8.21
N VAL A 351 -26.19 13.22 8.63
CA VAL A 351 -26.01 13.91 9.91
C VAL A 351 -27.12 13.45 10.86
N GLU A 352 -26.86 13.40 12.16
CA GLU A 352 -27.86 12.96 13.14
C GLU A 352 -29.16 13.76 13.02
N GLY A 353 -30.32 13.09 13.03
CA GLY A 353 -31.62 13.74 12.90
C GLY A 353 -31.96 14.28 11.51
N SER A 354 -31.10 14.07 10.50
CA SER A 354 -31.34 14.49 9.11
C SER A 354 -31.52 13.29 8.15
N PRO A 355 -32.23 13.48 7.01
CA PRO A 355 -32.26 12.48 5.95
C PRO A 355 -30.90 12.41 5.23
N TRP A 356 -30.65 11.31 4.53
CA TRP A 356 -29.47 11.16 3.66
C TRP A 356 -29.43 12.27 2.59
N ALA A 357 -28.32 12.99 2.54
CA ALA A 357 -28.06 14.04 1.54
C ALA A 357 -27.06 13.54 0.50
N SER A 358 -27.28 13.88 -0.78
CA SER A 358 -26.34 13.52 -1.84
C SER A 358 -25.12 14.45 -1.81
N CYS A 359 -23.92 13.88 -1.86
CA CYS A 359 -22.64 14.59 -1.80
C CYS A 359 -21.89 14.36 -3.12
N LEU A 360 -21.87 15.38 -3.99
CA LEU A 360 -21.04 15.32 -5.20
C LEU A 360 -19.59 15.67 -4.83
N PRO A 361 -18.59 14.92 -5.33
CA PRO A 361 -17.18 15.21 -5.01
C PRO A 361 -16.78 16.67 -5.26
N GLY A 362 -16.19 17.32 -4.26
CA GLY A 362 -15.78 18.73 -4.32
C GLY A 362 -16.89 19.76 -4.12
N SER A 363 -18.15 19.35 -3.96
CA SER A 363 -19.27 20.26 -3.69
C SER A 363 -19.39 20.62 -2.19
N ALA A 364 -20.10 21.70 -1.90
CA ALA A 364 -20.56 22.04 -0.55
C ALA A 364 -22.08 21.92 -0.50
N ILE A 365 -22.61 21.26 0.53
CA ILE A 365 -24.03 20.97 0.67
C ILE A 365 -24.60 21.54 1.96
N GLN A 366 -25.88 21.93 1.92
CA GLN A 366 -26.66 22.27 3.11
C GLN A 366 -27.37 21.02 3.62
N ILE A 367 -27.46 20.88 4.94
CA ILE A 367 -28.13 19.75 5.59
C ILE A 367 -29.42 20.24 6.24
N PRO A 368 -30.58 19.64 5.92
CA PRO A 368 -31.84 19.99 6.55
C PRO A 368 -31.77 19.88 8.09
N GLY A 369 -32.22 20.92 8.78
CA GLY A 369 -32.19 21.00 10.25
C GLY A 369 -30.90 21.59 10.84
N TYR A 370 -29.90 21.91 10.02
CA TYR A 370 -28.64 22.51 10.46
C TYR A 370 -28.34 23.81 9.70
N TYR A 371 -27.74 24.77 10.39
CA TYR A 371 -27.15 25.97 9.80
C TYR A 371 -25.69 25.70 9.43
N GLY A 372 -25.22 26.24 8.31
CA GLY A 372 -23.85 26.05 7.82
C GLY A 372 -23.78 25.16 6.58
N LEU A 373 -22.59 24.67 6.27
CA LEU A 373 -22.25 23.87 5.10
C LEU A 373 -21.41 22.65 5.52
N LEU A 374 -21.57 21.57 4.75
CA LEU A 374 -20.72 20.38 4.76
C LEU A 374 -20.01 20.28 3.41
N PHE A 375 -18.70 20.05 3.43
CA PHE A 375 -17.88 19.93 2.22
C PHE A 375 -17.62 18.47 1.88
N CYS A 376 -17.89 18.11 0.63
CA CYS A 376 -17.73 16.78 0.07
C CYS A 376 -16.29 16.60 -0.46
N PRO A 377 -15.48 15.66 0.08
CA PRO A 377 -14.18 15.33 -0.51
C PRO A 377 -14.24 14.92 -1.99
N ARG A 378 -13.16 15.19 -2.73
CA ARG A 378 -13.06 15.02 -4.20
C ARG A 378 -13.01 13.58 -4.73
N GLY A 379 -13.52 12.60 -3.98
CA GLY A 379 -13.75 11.23 -4.48
C GLY A 379 -12.95 10.12 -3.81
N ARG A 380 -12.11 10.44 -2.82
CA ARG A 380 -11.26 9.46 -2.12
C ARG A 380 -12.00 8.60 -1.09
N LEU A 381 -13.21 9.01 -0.71
CA LEU A 381 -14.02 8.30 0.28
C LEU A 381 -14.61 6.98 -0.24
N CYS A 382 -14.82 6.89 -1.55
CA CYS A 382 -15.54 5.80 -2.21
C CYS A 382 -14.74 5.16 -3.34
N GLN A 383 -13.42 5.32 -3.29
CA GLN A 383 -12.51 4.46 -4.02
C GLN A 383 -12.48 3.12 -3.30
N THR A 384 -13.42 2.25 -3.64
CA THR A 384 -13.28 0.81 -3.43
C THR A 384 -13.35 0.16 -4.81
N ASN A 385 -12.26 -0.52 -5.16
CA ASN A 385 -12.39 -1.69 -6.01
C ASN A 385 -13.44 -2.61 -5.38
N GLU A 386 -14.24 -3.24 -6.23
CA GLU A 386 -15.37 -4.10 -5.87
C GLU A 386 -15.11 -4.97 -4.64
N ASP A 387 -16.08 -4.95 -3.73
CA ASP A 387 -16.30 -5.85 -2.59
C ASP A 387 -15.29 -7.01 -2.40
N THR A 388 -14.46 -6.92 -1.37
CA THR A 388 -14.06 -8.10 -0.61
C THR A 388 -14.39 -7.89 0.86
N ASP A 389 -15.61 -8.30 1.20
CA ASP A 389 -15.90 -8.81 2.53
C ASP A 389 -14.81 -9.81 2.93
N ALA A 390 -14.40 -9.71 4.19
CA ALA A 390 -13.59 -10.71 4.86
C ALA A 390 -14.29 -12.07 4.80
N ALA A 391 -13.94 -12.89 3.81
CA ALA A 391 -14.26 -14.31 3.77
C ALA A 391 -12.97 -15.10 3.99
N THR A 392 -12.76 -15.50 5.23
CA THR A 392 -11.96 -16.67 5.59
C THR A 392 -12.36 -17.83 4.69
N SER A 393 -11.47 -18.22 3.77
CA SER A 393 -11.60 -19.50 3.06
C SER A 393 -10.55 -20.47 3.60
N PRO A 394 -10.93 -21.74 3.90
CA PRO A 394 -10.01 -22.74 4.40
C PRO A 394 -9.03 -23.19 3.30
N PRO A 395 -7.88 -23.80 3.65
CA PRO A 395 -6.89 -24.23 2.66
C PRO A 395 -7.48 -25.35 1.80
N VAL A 396 -7.64 -25.10 0.52
CA VAL A 396 -7.96 -26.13 -0.48
C VAL A 396 -6.65 -26.82 -0.84
N ASN A 397 -6.52 -28.08 -0.44
CA ASN A 397 -5.48 -28.99 -0.93
C ASN A 397 -5.82 -29.37 -2.38
N LEU A 398 -5.01 -28.93 -3.34
CA LEU A 398 -5.13 -29.34 -4.74
C LEU A 398 -4.02 -30.33 -5.09
N SER A 399 -4.45 -31.58 -5.26
CA SER A 399 -3.69 -32.69 -5.82
C SER A 399 -3.20 -32.34 -7.23
N THR A 400 -1.90 -32.46 -7.44
CA THR A 400 -1.21 -32.34 -8.73
C THR A 400 -1.60 -33.49 -9.65
N GLN A 401 -2.62 -33.29 -10.49
CA GLN A 401 -2.82 -33.96 -11.77
C GLN A 401 -4.10 -33.37 -12.42
N ASP A 402 -3.92 -32.36 -13.28
CA ASP A 402 -4.59 -32.23 -14.60
C ASP A 402 -4.55 -30.78 -15.12
N LEU A 403 -4.20 -30.67 -16.42
CA LEU A 403 -4.35 -29.53 -17.33
C LEU A 403 -3.38 -28.33 -17.19
N LEU A 404 -2.25 -28.44 -17.90
CA LEU A 404 -1.39 -27.32 -18.33
C LEU A 404 -2.07 -26.52 -19.44
N PHE A 405 -2.31 -25.23 -19.21
CA PHE A 405 -2.65 -24.26 -20.26
C PHE A 405 -1.35 -23.64 -20.79
N GLN A 406 -1.12 -23.72 -22.11
CA GLN A 406 -0.01 -23.02 -22.77
C GLN A 406 -0.57 -21.85 -23.57
N LEU A 407 -0.27 -20.63 -23.13
CA LEU A 407 -0.62 -19.39 -23.83
C LEU A 407 0.60 -18.93 -24.65
N CYS A 408 0.43 -18.64 -25.95
CA CYS A 408 1.50 -18.07 -26.77
C CYS A 408 1.09 -16.66 -27.23
N LEU A 409 1.90 -15.66 -26.88
CA LEU A 409 1.73 -14.25 -27.26
C LEU A 409 2.91 -13.84 -28.15
N GLY A 410 2.68 -13.10 -29.23
CA GLY A 410 3.76 -12.54 -30.07
C GLY A 410 3.33 -11.18 -30.61
N LEU A 411 4.22 -10.19 -30.66
CA LEU A 411 3.95 -8.78 -31.02
C LEU A 411 4.66 -8.37 -32.32
N ALA A 412 3.96 -7.88 -33.35
CA ALA A 412 4.59 -7.47 -34.63
C ALA A 412 4.58 -5.95 -34.89
N GLY A 413 5.74 -5.40 -35.29
CA GLY A 413 5.98 -4.04 -35.76
C GLY A 413 7.02 -4.00 -36.89
N ALA A 414 7.33 -2.82 -37.45
CA ALA A 414 8.25 -2.67 -38.58
C ALA A 414 9.66 -3.24 -38.28
N PRO A 415 10.38 -3.80 -39.28
CA PRO A 415 11.69 -4.40 -39.08
C PRO A 415 12.68 -3.37 -38.53
N GLY A 416 13.18 -3.62 -37.32
CA GLY A 416 14.11 -2.73 -36.60
C GLY A 416 13.53 -2.07 -35.35
N HIS A 417 12.23 -2.17 -35.09
CA HIS A 417 11.64 -1.66 -33.84
C HIS A 417 11.63 -2.75 -32.76
N SER A 418 12.49 -2.63 -31.76
CA SER A 418 12.43 -3.41 -30.52
C SER A 418 11.56 -2.68 -29.50
N LEU A 419 10.61 -3.38 -28.87
CA LEU A 419 10.04 -2.94 -27.60
C LEU A 419 11.13 -3.00 -26.52
N GLY A 420 11.22 -1.95 -25.72
CA GLY A 420 12.06 -1.93 -24.53
C GLY A 420 11.66 -3.06 -23.57
N LYS A 421 12.60 -3.49 -22.74
CA LYS A 421 12.36 -4.52 -21.71
C LYS A 421 11.14 -4.17 -20.84
N GLU A 422 11.00 -2.89 -20.51
CA GLU A 422 9.92 -2.34 -19.68
C GLU A 422 8.54 -2.41 -20.36
N GLU A 423 8.44 -2.06 -21.65
CA GLU A 423 7.18 -2.13 -22.41
C GLU A 423 6.69 -3.58 -22.59
N ARG A 424 7.63 -4.53 -22.67
CA ARG A 424 7.33 -5.97 -22.75
C ARG A 424 6.81 -6.53 -21.43
N GLU A 425 7.35 -6.07 -20.30
CA GLU A 425 6.87 -6.42 -18.97
C GLU A 425 5.48 -5.80 -18.70
N GLU A 426 5.25 -4.55 -19.10
CA GLU A 426 3.96 -3.87 -18.99
C GLU A 426 2.85 -4.56 -19.81
N PHE A 427 3.17 -4.98 -21.03
CA PHE A 427 2.23 -5.73 -21.88
C PHE A 427 1.90 -7.11 -21.29
N THR A 428 2.90 -7.80 -20.73
CA THR A 428 2.71 -9.12 -20.10
C THR A 428 1.82 -9.01 -18.87
N GLU A 429 2.04 -7.99 -18.02
CA GLU A 429 1.24 -7.73 -16.83
C GLU A 429 -0.21 -7.35 -17.18
N ALA A 430 -0.42 -6.53 -18.21
CA ALA A 430 -1.76 -6.17 -18.68
C ALA A 430 -2.54 -7.37 -19.21
N VAL A 431 -1.87 -8.29 -19.92
CA VAL A 431 -2.48 -9.54 -20.41
C VAL A 431 -2.77 -10.49 -19.25
N LEU A 432 -1.88 -10.59 -18.26
CA LEU A 432 -2.12 -11.38 -17.04
C LEU A 432 -3.29 -10.84 -16.22
N GLN A 433 -3.37 -9.53 -16.00
CA GLN A 433 -4.51 -8.91 -15.32
C GLN A 433 -5.84 -9.15 -16.05
N ALA A 434 -5.85 -9.13 -17.38
CA ALA A 434 -7.04 -9.45 -18.16
C ALA A 434 -7.46 -10.93 -18.03
N LEU A 435 -6.49 -11.86 -17.93
CA LEU A 435 -6.71 -13.30 -17.84
C LEU A 435 -7.07 -13.80 -16.42
N VAL A 436 -6.57 -13.14 -15.38
CA VAL A 436 -6.80 -13.52 -13.96
C VAL A 436 -8.26 -13.34 -13.51
N SER A 437 -9.11 -12.71 -14.33
CA SER A 437 -10.54 -12.55 -14.06
C SER A 437 -11.36 -13.86 -14.00
N ARG A 438 -10.76 -15.05 -14.22
CA ARG A 438 -11.19 -16.36 -13.65
C ARG A 438 -10.22 -17.48 -14.08
N GLY A 439 -9.35 -17.92 -13.17
CA GLY A 439 -8.55 -19.16 -13.29
C GLY A 439 -7.05 -18.91 -13.51
N GLY A 440 -6.22 -19.53 -12.66
CA GLY A 440 -4.76 -19.36 -12.64
C GLY A 440 -4.03 -19.99 -13.82
N VAL A 441 -2.93 -19.37 -14.27
CA VAL A 441 -2.06 -19.83 -15.36
C VAL A 441 -0.59 -19.42 -15.09
N GLU A 442 0.37 -20.29 -15.43
CA GLU A 442 1.83 -20.04 -15.45
C GLU A 442 2.34 -19.36 -16.74
N SER A 443 3.50 -18.70 -16.64
CA SER A 443 4.14 -17.77 -17.59
C SER A 443 4.44 -18.32 -19.01
N PRO A 444 4.33 -17.51 -20.08
CA PRO A 444 4.63 -17.95 -21.45
C PRO A 444 6.11 -17.71 -21.88
N SER A 445 6.62 -18.53 -22.81
CA SER A 445 7.93 -18.35 -23.48
C SER A 445 7.76 -18.03 -24.98
N ILE A 446 8.67 -17.25 -25.58
CA ILE A 446 8.54 -16.75 -26.97
C ILE A 446 9.87 -16.89 -27.73
N THR A 447 9.80 -17.51 -28.92
CA THR A 447 10.87 -17.60 -29.94
C THR A 447 10.55 -16.69 -31.15
N ALA A 448 11.59 -16.37 -31.92
CA ALA A 448 11.58 -15.34 -32.95
C ALA A 448 10.73 -15.68 -34.19
N SER A 449 10.09 -14.64 -34.77
CA SER A 449 9.29 -14.53 -36.02
C SER A 449 7.75 -14.53 -35.86
N LEU A 450 7.07 -13.68 -36.66
CA LEU A 450 5.85 -12.94 -36.28
C LEU A 450 4.61 -13.19 -37.16
N VAL A 451 3.52 -13.74 -36.58
CA VAL A 451 2.10 -13.64 -37.01
C VAL A 451 1.18 -13.88 -35.78
N PHE A 452 0.02 -13.20 -35.70
CA PHE A 452 -0.95 -13.34 -34.59
C PHE A 452 -2.11 -14.29 -34.90
N SER A 453 -2.49 -15.14 -33.93
CA SER A 453 -3.75 -15.88 -33.95
C SER A 453 -4.22 -16.18 -32.52
N VAL A 454 -5.42 -15.73 -32.16
CA VAL A 454 -6.08 -16.08 -30.89
C VAL A 454 -7.23 -17.03 -31.21
N ARG A 455 -7.16 -18.28 -30.73
CA ARG A 455 -8.28 -19.22 -30.77
C ARG A 455 -8.84 -19.37 -29.37
N MET A 456 -10.12 -19.01 -29.20
CA MET A 456 -10.87 -19.30 -27.99
C MET A 456 -11.86 -20.43 -28.28
N TRP A 457 -11.82 -21.49 -27.48
CA TRP A 457 -12.86 -22.52 -27.49
C TRP A 457 -13.75 -22.38 -26.27
N LYS A 458 -15.05 -22.49 -26.53
CA LYS A 458 -16.11 -22.36 -25.54
C LYS A 458 -16.30 -23.73 -24.88
N SER A 459 -15.84 -23.88 -23.64
CA SER A 459 -16.22 -25.03 -22.82
C SER A 459 -17.67 -24.85 -22.33
N PRO A 460 -18.49 -25.90 -22.23
CA PRO A 460 -19.87 -25.76 -21.75
C PRO A 460 -19.86 -25.34 -20.27
N GLY A 461 -20.42 -24.17 -19.96
CA GLY A 461 -20.62 -23.70 -18.58
C GLY A 461 -19.73 -22.55 -18.11
N CYS A 462 -18.67 -22.18 -18.84
CA CYS A 462 -17.86 -21.00 -18.51
C CYS A 462 -18.17 -19.83 -19.45
N GLN A 463 -18.62 -18.68 -18.90
CA GLN A 463 -18.58 -17.40 -19.62
C GLN A 463 -17.17 -16.82 -19.46
N GLY A 464 -16.35 -16.89 -20.51
CA GLY A 464 -15.10 -16.13 -20.59
C GLY A 464 -15.35 -14.62 -20.68
N PRO A 465 -14.32 -13.77 -20.49
CA PRO A 465 -14.44 -12.33 -20.60
C PRO A 465 -14.99 -11.95 -21.98
N SER A 466 -15.88 -10.96 -22.01
CA SER A 466 -16.46 -10.50 -23.28
C SER A 466 -15.36 -9.92 -24.16
N VAL A 467 -15.47 -10.13 -25.47
CA VAL A 467 -14.53 -9.57 -26.47
C VAL A 467 -14.41 -8.05 -26.32
N GLY A 468 -15.48 -7.37 -25.88
CA GLY A 468 -15.48 -5.94 -25.58
C GLY A 468 -14.61 -5.54 -24.38
N MET A 469 -14.56 -6.37 -23.33
CA MET A 469 -13.62 -6.14 -22.22
C MET A 469 -12.17 -6.30 -22.68
N LEU A 470 -11.89 -7.34 -23.47
CA LEU A 470 -10.54 -7.61 -23.96
C LEU A 470 -10.06 -6.49 -24.89
N HIS A 471 -10.92 -6.05 -25.82
CA HIS A 471 -10.65 -4.92 -26.71
C HIS A 471 -10.40 -3.65 -25.91
N ARG A 472 -11.28 -3.32 -24.95
CA ARG A 472 -11.15 -2.10 -24.13
C ARG A 472 -9.86 -2.09 -23.30
N ALA A 473 -9.49 -3.23 -22.70
CA ALA A 473 -8.23 -3.36 -21.98
C ALA A 473 -7.04 -3.11 -22.91
N LEU A 474 -6.98 -3.79 -24.05
CA LEU A 474 -5.88 -3.66 -25.01
C LEU A 474 -5.77 -2.25 -25.62
N THR A 475 -6.91 -1.62 -25.94
CA THR A 475 -6.94 -0.25 -26.47
C THR A 475 -6.51 0.79 -25.43
N LEU A 476 -6.91 0.62 -24.16
CA LEU A 476 -6.52 1.54 -23.07
C LEU A 476 -5.03 1.44 -22.75
N THR A 477 -4.43 0.25 -22.87
CA THR A 477 -3.03 0.02 -22.58
C THR A 477 -2.08 0.54 -23.68
N LEU A 478 -2.48 0.51 -24.97
CA LEU A 478 -1.55 0.78 -26.09
C LEU A 478 -1.55 2.22 -26.66
N GLN A 479 -2.52 3.08 -26.28
CA GLN A 479 -2.58 4.54 -26.54
C GLN A 479 -1.99 5.14 -27.86
N LYS A 480 -2.17 4.51 -29.03
CA LYS A 480 -2.16 5.18 -30.37
C LYS A 480 -3.28 4.62 -31.27
N GLN A 481 -3.97 5.50 -32.02
CA GLN A 481 -5.20 5.24 -32.80
C GLN A 481 -5.09 4.16 -33.92
N PRO A 482 -6.23 3.69 -34.50
CA PRO A 482 -7.38 3.04 -33.87
C PRO A 482 -7.42 1.53 -34.24
N LEU A 483 -7.85 0.68 -33.31
CA LEU A 483 -8.13 -0.74 -33.57
C LEU A 483 -9.59 -0.89 -34.01
N GLU A 484 -9.83 -1.37 -35.24
CA GLU A 484 -11.16 -1.84 -35.66
C GLU A 484 -11.26 -3.36 -35.48
N VAL A 485 -12.31 -3.80 -34.78
CA VAL A 485 -12.55 -5.21 -34.45
C VAL A 485 -13.96 -5.60 -34.83
N TYR A 486 -14.11 -6.60 -35.71
CA TYR A 486 -15.37 -7.32 -35.88
C TYR A 486 -15.19 -8.84 -36.01
N TYR A 487 -16.25 -9.52 -35.60
CA TYR A 487 -16.32 -10.89 -35.12
C TYR A 487 -16.34 -11.96 -36.24
N GLY A 488 -15.56 -13.04 -36.05
CA GLY A 488 -15.79 -14.33 -36.73
C GLY A 488 -14.76 -14.75 -37.78
N GLY A 489 -13.74 -15.53 -37.35
CA GLY A 489 -13.03 -16.48 -38.21
C GLY A 489 -11.92 -15.94 -39.13
N ALA A 490 -10.71 -15.81 -38.57
CA ALA A 490 -9.40 -15.81 -39.27
C ALA A 490 -9.02 -14.61 -40.20
N SER A 491 -7.72 -14.58 -40.52
CA SER A 491 -6.76 -13.44 -40.59
C SER A 491 -6.49 -12.86 -41.99
N PHE A 492 -6.12 -11.56 -42.10
CA PHE A 492 -5.40 -11.00 -43.26
C PHE A 492 -4.44 -9.83 -42.91
N THR A 493 -3.33 -9.76 -43.66
CA THR A 493 -2.23 -8.77 -43.66
C THR A 493 -2.54 -7.53 -44.51
N THR A 494 -1.89 -6.40 -44.24
CA THR A 494 -1.79 -5.30 -45.22
C THR A 494 -0.38 -4.73 -45.35
N GLU A 495 0.01 -4.56 -46.61
CA GLU A 495 1.26 -4.02 -47.11
C GLU A 495 1.41 -2.52 -46.88
N TYR A 496 2.67 -2.10 -46.88
CA TYR A 496 3.13 -0.73 -46.96
C TYR A 496 2.75 -0.11 -48.31
N SER A 497 2.10 1.07 -48.31
CA SER A 497 2.15 1.97 -49.47
C SER A 497 2.56 3.38 -49.03
N LYS A 498 3.84 3.66 -49.31
CA LYS A 498 4.61 4.92 -49.37
C LYS A 498 4.48 5.95 -48.25
#